data_AF-A0A1I8B371-F1
#
_entry.id   AF-A0A1I8B371-F1
#
_cell.length_a   1.000
_cell.length_b   1.000
_cell.length_c   1.000
_cell.angle_alpha   90.00
_cell.angle_beta   90.00
_cell.angle_gamma   90.00
#
_symmetry.space_group_name_H-M   'P 1'
#
loop_
_entity.id
_entity.type
_entity.pdbx_description
1 polymer ?
#
loop_
_entity_poly.entity_id
_entity_poly.type
_entity_poly.pdbx_seq_one_letter_code
_entity_poly.pdbx_strand_id
1 'polypeptide(L)'
;MSSKFAILMRAHRAGSIYGRVLGVITSGNQKWEDRPLWFDAYSAHPPFEEPIFNIRRPKYDEPLRKIFYPEDMERARKMFEASGEEPKHDLHSIDDQQLVQQKQARE
;
A
#
# COMPACT_ATOMS: atom_id res chain seq x y z
N MET A 1 25.82 12.64 30.75
CA MET A 1 25.73 12.36 29.30
C MET A 1 24.50 13.06 28.76
N SER A 2 24.69 13.96 27.79
CA SER A 2 23.85 15.16 27.58
C SER A 2 22.52 14.88 26.86
N SER A 3 21.43 15.33 27.48
CA SER A 3 20.02 15.32 27.06
C SER A 3 19.75 15.85 25.63
N LYS A 4 20.71 16.54 25.00
CA LYS A 4 20.56 17.13 23.66
C LYS A 4 20.57 16.11 22.52
N PHE A 5 21.16 14.92 22.68
CA PHE A 5 21.22 13.90 21.62
C PHE A 5 19.90 13.14 21.41
N ALA A 6 19.11 12.97 22.47
CA ALA A 6 17.81 12.28 22.40
C ALA A 6 16.78 13.03 21.50
N ILE A 7 16.98 14.33 21.27
CA ILE A 7 16.08 15.18 20.49
C ILE A 7 16.18 14.86 18.99
N LEU A 8 17.33 14.43 18.47
CA LEU A 8 17.49 14.11 17.04
C LEU A 8 16.84 12.77 16.66
N MET A 9 16.90 11.77 17.55
CA MET A 9 16.40 10.41 17.27
C MET A 9 14.88 10.28 17.35
N ARG A 10 14.21 11.22 18.02
CA ARG A 10 12.74 11.30 18.13
C ARG A 10 12.13 12.36 17.21
N ALA A 11 12.89 12.85 16.24
CA ALA A 11 12.44 13.85 15.28
C ALA A 11 11.81 13.21 14.03
N HIS A 12 10.55 12.78 14.12
CA HIS A 12 9.83 12.13 13.00
C HIS A 12 9.75 13.00 11.72
N ARG A 13 9.86 14.33 11.85
CA ARG A 13 9.85 15.28 10.72
C ARG A 13 11.20 15.44 10.01
N ALA A 14 12.30 14.99 10.65
CA ALA A 14 13.66 15.21 10.16
C ALA A 14 14.14 14.01 9.34
N GLY A 15 13.77 13.99 8.05
CA GLY A 15 14.18 12.93 7.12
C GLY A 15 13.62 11.54 7.49
N SER A 16 14.26 10.50 6.96
CA SER A 16 13.87 9.10 7.19
C SER A 16 14.50 8.52 8.46
N ILE A 17 13.94 7.41 8.94
CA ILE A 17 14.55 6.66 10.05
C ILE A 17 15.95 6.13 9.68
N TYR A 18 16.15 5.74 8.42
CA TYR A 18 17.39 5.17 7.94
C TYR A 18 18.50 6.22 7.92
N GLY A 19 18.24 7.39 7.31
CA GLY A 19 19.18 8.50 7.27
C GLY A 19 19.58 8.99 8.66
N ARG A 20 18.64 9.02 9.62
CA ARG A 20 18.94 9.39 11.01
C ARG A 20 19.89 8.39 11.68
N VAL A 21 19.62 7.09 11.57
CA VAL A 21 20.51 6.06 12.14
C VAL A 21 21.89 6.09 11.48
N LEU A 22 21.93 6.20 10.15
CA LEU A 22 23.19 6.32 9.41
C LEU A 22 23.98 7.56 9.87
N GLY A 23 23.34 8.71 10.05
CA GLY A 23 23.99 9.92 10.56
C GLY A 23 24.53 9.78 11.99
N VAL A 24 23.82 9.05 12.86
CA VAL A 24 24.29 8.78 14.23
C VAL A 24 25.51 7.85 14.24
N ILE A 25 25.52 6.85 13.35
CA ILE A 25 26.65 5.95 13.16
C ILE A 25 27.85 6.71 12.59
N THR A 26 27.68 7.46 11.50
CA THR A 26 28.78 8.16 10.81
C THR A 26 29.37 9.31 11.63
N SER A 27 28.59 9.91 12.52
CA SER A 27 29.07 10.90 13.49
C SER A 27 29.81 10.30 14.69
N GLY A 28 29.92 8.96 14.77
CA GLY A 28 30.61 8.25 15.84
C GLY A 28 29.85 8.20 17.17
N ASN A 29 28.59 8.62 17.20
CA ASN A 29 27.75 8.57 18.41
C ASN A 29 27.19 7.17 18.69
N GLN A 30 27.19 6.30 17.68
CA GLN A 30 26.85 4.89 17.79
C GLN A 30 27.89 4.08 17.03
N LYS A 31 28.33 2.96 17.63
CA LYS A 31 29.25 2.04 16.95
C LYS A 31 28.52 1.31 15.82
N TRP A 32 29.28 0.91 14.80
CA TRP A 32 28.73 0.16 13.67
C TRP A 32 28.13 -1.18 14.10
N GLU A 33 28.73 -1.82 15.09
CA GLU A 33 28.32 -3.11 15.66
C GLU A 33 26.99 -3.00 16.43
N ASP A 34 26.69 -1.82 16.96
CA ASP A 34 25.48 -1.54 17.74
C ASP A 34 24.31 -1.10 16.85
N ARG A 35 24.43 -1.18 15.52
CA ARG A 35 23.36 -0.77 14.60
C ARG A 35 22.11 -1.66 14.79
N PRO A 36 20.90 -1.12 14.56
CA PRO A 36 19.67 -1.90 14.69
C PRO A 36 19.64 -3.08 13.71
N LEU A 37 19.05 -4.21 14.12
CA LEU A 37 18.93 -5.40 13.27
C LEU A 37 18.26 -5.11 11.91
N TRP A 38 17.25 -4.24 11.90
CA TRP A 38 16.54 -3.88 10.67
C TRP A 38 17.39 -3.05 9.69
N PHE A 39 18.49 -2.44 10.15
CA PHE A 39 19.32 -1.55 9.32
C PHE A 39 19.91 -2.29 8.12
N ASP A 40 20.36 -3.52 8.30
CA ASP A 40 20.92 -4.35 7.24
C ASP A 40 19.83 -4.81 6.26
N ALA A 41 18.64 -5.14 6.77
CA ALA A 41 17.49 -5.49 5.94
C ALA A 41 17.05 -4.30 5.05
N TYR A 42 16.99 -3.10 5.63
CA TYR A 42 16.69 -1.87 4.90
C TYR A 42 17.77 -1.54 3.88
N SER A 43 19.05 -1.73 4.23
CA SER A 43 20.18 -1.45 3.33
C SER A 43 20.20 -2.41 2.13
N ALA A 44 19.86 -3.68 2.34
CA ALA A 44 19.81 -4.70 1.30
C ALA A 44 18.57 -4.56 0.41
N HIS A 45 17.42 -4.23 0.99
CA HIS A 45 16.14 -4.13 0.29
C HIS A 45 15.42 -2.83 0.68
N PRO A 46 15.90 -1.67 0.19
CA PRO A 46 15.27 -0.40 0.51
C PRO A 46 13.85 -0.33 -0.08
N PRO A 47 12.94 0.43 0.55
CA PRO A 47 11.63 0.69 -0.03
C PRO A 47 11.77 1.48 -1.34
N PHE A 48 10.78 1.36 -2.23
CA PHE A 48 10.75 2.10 -3.50
C PHE A 48 10.83 3.63 -3.30
N GLU A 49 10.11 4.14 -2.29
CA GLU A 49 10.18 5.55 -1.89
C GLU A 49 10.56 5.63 -0.41
N GLU A 50 11.47 6.56 -0.09
CA GLU A 50 11.99 6.72 1.26
C GLU A 50 10.93 7.33 2.19
N PRO A 51 10.68 6.75 3.39
CA PRO A 51 9.65 7.23 4.31
C PRO A 51 10.06 8.54 5.00
N ILE A 52 9.89 9.66 4.30
CA ILE A 52 10.08 11.02 4.82
C ILE A 52 8.74 11.64 5.21
N PHE A 53 8.76 12.61 6.13
CA PHE A 53 7.54 13.24 6.65
C PHE A 53 6.73 13.98 5.58
N ASN A 54 7.39 14.53 4.58
CA ASN A 54 6.81 15.37 3.52
C ASN A 54 6.64 14.62 2.19
N ILE A 55 6.50 13.29 2.21
CA ILE A 55 6.15 12.52 1.00
C ILE A 55 4.88 13.10 0.37
N ARG A 56 4.93 13.37 -0.94
CA ARG A 56 3.76 13.79 -1.70
C ARG A 56 2.84 12.60 -1.89
N ARG A 57 1.82 12.49 -1.04
CA ARG A 57 0.73 11.53 -1.23
C ARG A 57 -0.36 12.13 -2.13
N PRO A 58 -1.15 11.30 -2.82
CA PRO A 58 -2.36 11.77 -3.49
C PRO A 58 -3.17 12.62 -2.52
N LYS A 59 -3.59 13.80 -2.96
CA LYS A 59 -4.33 14.72 -2.08
C LYS A 59 -5.71 14.12 -1.79
N TYR A 60 -6.20 14.36 -0.58
CA TYR A 60 -7.63 14.19 -0.29
C TYR A 60 -8.39 15.06 -1.32
N ASP A 61 -9.31 14.45 -2.07
CA ASP A 61 -10.05 15.01 -3.23
C ASP A 61 -9.37 14.98 -4.61
N GLU A 62 -8.24 14.29 -4.80
CA GLU A 62 -7.80 13.98 -6.17
C GLU A 62 -8.80 12.99 -6.81
N PRO A 63 -9.41 13.31 -7.98
CA PRO A 63 -10.48 12.50 -8.54
C PRO A 63 -9.94 11.14 -8.98
N LEU A 64 -10.18 10.11 -8.16
CA LEU A 64 -9.93 8.73 -8.53
C LEU A 64 -10.82 8.37 -9.72
N ARG A 65 -10.21 7.84 -10.79
CA ARG A 65 -10.96 7.37 -11.95
C ARG A 65 -11.81 6.17 -11.56
N LYS A 66 -13.11 6.25 -11.87
CA LYS A 66 -14.00 5.10 -11.75
C LYS A 66 -13.52 3.98 -12.67
N ILE A 67 -13.51 2.76 -12.16
CA ILE A 67 -13.14 1.57 -12.92
C ILE A 67 -14.44 1.00 -13.49
N PHE A 68 -14.67 1.23 -14.77
CA PHE A 68 -15.80 0.66 -15.51
C PHE A 68 -15.26 -0.23 -16.63
N TYR A 69 -15.90 -1.37 -16.80
CA TYR A 69 -15.60 -2.32 -17.86
C TYR A 69 -16.73 -2.37 -18.89
N PRO A 70 -16.45 -2.77 -20.14
CA PRO A 70 -17.47 -2.85 -21.18
C PRO A 70 -18.68 -3.72 -20.78
N GLU A 71 -18.43 -4.82 -20.05
CA GLU A 71 -19.48 -5.74 -19.62
C GLU A 71 -20.35 -5.20 -18.47
N ASP A 72 -19.96 -4.10 -17.81
CA ASP A 72 -20.81 -3.46 -16.79
C ASP A 72 -22.14 -2.97 -17.36
N MET A 73 -22.16 -2.58 -18.64
CA MET A 73 -23.40 -2.19 -19.32
C MET A 73 -24.38 -3.36 -19.42
N GLU A 74 -23.88 -4.54 -19.78
CA GLU A 74 -24.69 -5.74 -19.91
C GLU A 74 -25.10 -6.29 -18.54
N ARG A 75 -24.21 -6.25 -17.55
CA ARG A 75 -24.50 -6.60 -16.15
C ARG A 75 -25.62 -5.72 -15.59
N ALA A 76 -25.54 -4.41 -15.79
CA ALA A 76 -26.57 -3.47 -15.35
C ALA A 76 -27.91 -3.76 -16.03
N ARG A 77 -27.91 -3.95 -17.36
CA ARG A 77 -29.14 -4.27 -18.10
C ARG A 77 -29.82 -5.54 -17.56
N LYS A 78 -29.06 -6.63 -17.43
CA LYS A 78 -29.57 -7.91 -16.89
C LYS A 78 -30.07 -7.77 -15.46
N MET A 79 -29.42 -6.97 -14.63
CA MET A 79 -29.84 -6.72 -13.25
C MET A 79 -31.14 -5.93 -13.15
N PHE A 80 -31.38 -4.95 -14.04
CA PHE A 80 -32.63 -4.20 -14.08
C PHE A 80 -33.78 -4.98 -14.73
N GLU A 81 -33.48 -5.92 -15.63
CA GLU A 81 -34.46 -6.79 -16.30
C GLU A 81 -34.87 -8.00 -15.44
N ALA A 82 -33.93 -8.58 -14.67
CA ALA A 82 -34.21 -9.63 -13.71
C ALA A 82 -34.99 -9.04 -12.53
N SER A 83 -35.97 -9.79 -12.00
CA SER A 83 -36.96 -9.36 -11.00
C SER A 83 -36.42 -9.06 -9.59
N GLY A 84 -35.19 -8.55 -9.46
CA GLY A 84 -34.55 -8.19 -8.20
C GLY A 84 -33.92 -9.36 -7.44
N GLU A 85 -33.84 -10.56 -8.01
CA GLU A 85 -33.12 -11.68 -7.39
C GLU A 85 -31.64 -11.60 -7.76
N GLU A 86 -30.78 -11.40 -6.75
CA GLU A 86 -29.33 -11.45 -6.95
C GLU A 86 -28.87 -12.90 -7.16
N PRO A 87 -27.93 -13.14 -8.09
CA PRO A 87 -27.36 -14.47 -8.26
C PRO A 87 -26.60 -14.84 -6.97
N LYS A 88 -26.80 -16.06 -6.49
CA LYS A 88 -26.01 -16.59 -5.36
C LYS A 88 -24.58 -16.85 -5.86
N HIS A 89 -23.64 -16.04 -5.39
CA HIS A 89 -22.21 -16.18 -5.67
C HIS A 89 -21.50 -16.71 -4.43
N ASP A 90 -20.64 -17.72 -4.56
CA ASP A 90 -19.65 -18.02 -3.54
C ASP A 90 -18.44 -17.10 -3.73
N LEU A 91 -18.19 -16.20 -2.78
CA LEU A 91 -17.04 -15.29 -2.82
C LEU A 91 -15.73 -15.97 -2.43
N HIS A 92 -15.79 -17.22 -1.95
CA HIS A 92 -14.62 -18.00 -1.55
C HIS A 92 -14.08 -18.90 -2.67
N SER A 93 -14.87 -19.11 -3.72
CA SER A 93 -14.48 -19.85 -4.91
C SER A 93 -13.98 -18.89 -5.99
N ILE A 94 -12.74 -19.11 -6.45
CA ILE A 94 -12.14 -18.32 -7.54
C ILE A 94 -12.88 -18.60 -8.86
N ASP A 95 -13.40 -19.81 -9.03
CA ASP A 95 -13.99 -20.28 -10.29
C ASP A 95 -15.47 -19.92 -10.45
N ASP A 96 -16.14 -19.51 -9.38
CA ASP A 96 -17.56 -19.16 -9.38
C ASP A 96 -17.88 -17.94 -10.28
N GLN A 97 -16.88 -17.09 -10.54
CA GLN A 97 -17.01 -15.97 -11.46
C GLN A 97 -17.10 -16.41 -12.93
N GLN A 98 -16.57 -17.59 -13.29
CA GLN A 98 -16.57 -18.09 -14.66
C GLN A 98 -17.87 -18.79 -15.04
N LEU A 99 -18.60 -19.34 -14.08
CA LEU A 99 -19.83 -20.09 -14.34
C LEU A 99 -20.97 -19.20 -14.87
N VAL A 100 -20.99 -17.92 -14.46
CA VAL A 100 -21.91 -16.90 -14.97
C VAL A 100 -21.55 -16.50 -16.41
N GLN A 101 -20.25 -16.36 -16.70
CA GLN A 101 -19.78 -15.99 -18.04
C GLN A 101 -19.93 -17.13 -19.06
N GLN A 102 -19.63 -18.37 -18.65
CA GLN A 102 -19.70 -19.55 -19.52
C GLN A 102 -21.14 -19.97 -19.86
N LYS A 103 -22.10 -19.78 -18.94
CA LYS A 103 -23.52 -20.02 -19.23
C LYS A 103 -24.09 -19.01 -20.22
N GLN A 104 -23.59 -17.77 -20.20
CA GLN A 104 -24.03 -16.70 -21.10
C GLN A 104 -23.46 -16.82 -22.52
N ALA A 105 -22.37 -17.55 -22.74
CA ALA A 105 -21.76 -17.77 -24.07
C ALA A 105 -22.31 -19.01 -24.80
N ARG A 106 -23.18 -19.80 -24.15
CA ARG A 106 -23.75 -21.04 -24.68
C ARG A 106 -25.20 -20.89 -25.17
N GLU A 107 -25.80 -19.72 -24.97
CA GLU A 107 -27.11 -19.32 -25.51
C GLU A 107 -26.90 -18.35 -26.68
#